data_AF-A0A7J2KK16-F1
#
_entry.id   AF-A0A7J2KK16-F1
#
_cell.length_a   1.000
_cell.length_b   1.000
_cell.length_c   1.000
_cell.angle_alpha   90.00
_cell.angle_beta   90.00
_cell.angle_gamma   90.00
#
_symmetry.space_group_name_H-M   'P 1'
#
loop_
_entity.id
_entity.type
_entity.pdbx_description
1 polymer ?
#
loop_
_entity_poly.entity_id
_entity_poly.type
_entity_poly.pdbx_seq_one_letter_code
_entity_poly.pdbx_strand_id
1 'polypeptide(L)'
;MLIQISLFLLTGILAGTITGLIPGIHINLVGIIIVSLSVSYLSPISPIYLIVFIVSMAITHTFIDFIPSILLGCPDTDTELSVLPGHKLLKKGLGYEAIILTCYGSLAAIFILILISFPSVLIVSKTYDSIRNLIPYFLILVSLTLILMEKKRLSALFVFLLTGLLGWSVLNLHSINQPLLPLLTGLFGGSMLILSIKNKIKIPKQKITKPKAKLKIPLLGAIIAAPICSFLPGLGSGQAAVIGNTIARTDKKGFLVLLGATNTLVMGFSFISLYTISKTRTGAAVAIHQIIGNLEVNILILILFV
;
A
#
# COMPACT_ATOMS: atom_id res chain seq x y z
N MET A 1 10.24 26.38 13.32
CA MET A 1 9.16 25.44 12.99
C MET A 1 9.19 25.01 11.52
N LEU A 2 9.03 25.92 10.55
CA LEU A 2 9.03 25.57 9.12
C LEU A 2 10.30 24.85 8.65
N ILE A 3 11.48 25.35 9.05
CA ILE A 3 12.77 24.71 8.69
C ILE A 3 12.85 23.27 9.19
N GLN A 4 12.38 22.99 10.41
CA GLN A 4 12.37 21.64 10.98
C GLN A 4 11.38 20.75 10.22
N ILE A 5 10.18 21.25 9.89
CA ILE A 5 9.20 20.52 9.07
C ILE A 5 9.82 20.16 7.71
N SER A 6 10.44 21.14 7.03
CA SER A 6 11.09 20.90 5.74
C SER A 6 12.24 19.88 5.85
N LEU A 7 13.04 19.95 6.91
CA LEU A 7 14.12 19.00 7.15
C LEU A 7 13.57 17.57 7.31
N PHE A 8 12.58 17.38 8.19
CA PHE A 8 11.98 16.07 8.43
C PHE A 8 11.27 15.53 7.19
N LEU A 9 10.60 16.40 6.42
CA LEU A 9 9.99 16.06 5.13
C LEU A 9 11.05 15.56 4.14
N LEU A 10 12.16 16.28 3.97
CA LEU A 10 13.24 15.86 3.07
C LEU A 10 13.88 14.55 3.50
N THR A 11 14.13 14.38 4.80
CA THR A 11 14.67 13.10 5.32
C THR A 11 13.68 11.95 5.20
N GLY A 12 12.37 12.22 5.31
CA GLY A 12 11.33 11.22 5.07
C GLY A 12 11.26 10.82 3.60
N ILE A 13 11.35 11.77 2.66
CA ILE A 13 11.48 11.47 1.21
C ILE A 13 12.71 10.60 0.94
N LEU A 14 13.86 10.92 1.54
CA LEU A 14 15.07 10.11 1.41
C LEU A 14 14.86 8.69 1.96
N ALA A 15 14.28 8.56 3.15
CA ALA A 15 13.95 7.27 3.74
C ALA A 15 12.97 6.48 2.86
N GLY A 16 11.93 7.12 2.34
CA GLY A 16 10.93 6.50 1.46
C GLY A 16 11.53 6.05 0.12
N THR A 17 12.52 6.79 -0.38
CA THR A 17 13.30 6.40 -1.55
C THR A 17 14.15 5.17 -1.29
N ILE A 18 14.82 5.12 -0.13
CA ILE A 18 15.64 3.97 0.28
C ILE A 18 14.76 2.73 0.45
N THR A 19 13.66 2.83 1.21
CA THR A 19 12.75 1.70 1.44
C THR A 19 12.06 1.25 0.15
N GLY A 20 11.69 2.19 -0.73
CA GLY A 20 11.06 1.85 -2.00
C GLY A 20 12.01 1.21 -3.02
N LEU A 21 13.32 1.50 -2.96
CA LEU A 21 14.31 0.94 -3.89
C LEU A 21 14.93 -0.37 -3.42
N ILE A 22 15.06 -0.58 -2.11
CA ILE A 22 15.74 -1.75 -1.54
C ILE A 22 14.70 -2.83 -1.22
N PRO A 23 14.68 -3.95 -1.98
CA PRO A 23 13.74 -5.03 -1.69
C PRO A 23 13.96 -5.59 -0.28
N GLY A 24 12.86 -5.83 0.44
CA GLY A 24 12.89 -6.37 1.80
C GLY A 24 13.02 -5.35 2.92
N ILE A 25 13.32 -4.07 2.63
CA ILE A 25 13.26 -2.98 3.62
C ILE A 25 11.96 -2.22 3.43
N HIS A 26 10.96 -2.50 4.26
CA HIS A 26 9.65 -1.86 4.17
C HIS A 26 9.52 -0.67 5.13
N ILE A 27 8.62 0.28 4.79
CA ILE A 27 8.30 1.44 5.65
C ILE A 27 7.82 1.06 7.05
N ASN A 28 7.26 -0.14 7.22
CA ASN A 28 6.78 -0.61 8.52
C ASN A 28 7.94 -0.85 9.49
N LEU A 29 9.06 -1.38 8.99
CA LEU A 29 10.27 -1.59 9.79
C LEU A 29 10.83 -0.26 10.26
N VAL A 30 10.95 0.70 9.35
CA VAL A 30 11.43 2.05 9.68
C VAL A 30 10.48 2.74 10.66
N GLY A 31 9.16 2.59 10.48
CA GLY A 31 8.16 3.11 11.40
C GLY A 31 8.33 2.59 12.83
N ILE A 32 8.54 1.29 13.01
CA ILE A 32 8.78 0.67 14.32
C ILE A 32 10.08 1.19 14.95
N ILE A 33 11.14 1.34 14.16
CA ILE A 33 12.42 1.91 14.63
C ILE A 33 12.22 3.36 15.09
N ILE A 34 11.45 4.17 14.35
CA ILE A 34 11.15 5.53 14.76
C ILE A 34 10.34 5.57 16.07
N VAL A 35 9.39 4.66 16.26
CA VAL A 35 8.63 4.55 17.51
C VAL A 35 9.54 4.16 18.69
N SER A 36 10.46 3.20 18.51
CA SER A 36 11.36 2.81 19.61
C SER A 36 12.36 3.92 19.96
N LEU A 37 12.84 4.65 18.94
CA LEU A 37 13.71 5.81 19.12
C LEU A 37 12.96 7.02 19.70
N SER A 38 11.65 7.18 19.44
CA SER A 38 10.87 8.30 19.95
C SER A 38 10.70 8.27 21.47
N VAL A 39 10.54 7.08 22.03
CA VAL A 39 10.43 6.86 23.48
C VAL A 39 11.76 7.09 24.20
N SER A 40 12.89 6.84 23.52
CA SER A 40 14.23 6.86 24.11
C SER A 40 15.00 8.15 23.80
N TYR A 41 15.46 8.28 22.55
CA TYR A 41 16.40 9.31 22.11
C TYR A 41 15.73 10.56 21.51
N LEU A 42 14.57 10.42 20.88
CA LEU A 42 13.86 11.53 20.22
C LEU A 42 12.77 12.13 21.09
N SER A 43 12.76 11.84 22.40
CA SER A 43 11.83 12.43 23.37
C SER A 43 11.82 13.97 23.41
N PRO A 44 12.94 14.71 23.18
CA PRO A 44 12.87 16.17 23.10
C PRO A 44 12.34 16.69 21.75
N ILE A 45 12.19 15.83 20.74
CA ILE A 45 11.70 16.22 19.42
C ILE A 45 10.18 16.25 19.44
N SER A 46 9.59 17.34 18.92
CA SER A 46 8.14 17.43 18.79
C SER A 46 7.59 16.26 17.95
N PRO A 47 6.56 15.55 18.42
CA PRO A 47 5.90 14.47 17.69
C PRO A 47 5.46 14.85 16.26
N ILE A 48 5.14 16.12 16.05
CA ILE A 48 4.74 16.66 14.74
C ILE A 48 5.82 16.41 13.68
N TYR A 49 7.10 16.58 14.02
CA TYR A 49 8.19 16.38 13.06
C TYR A 49 8.36 14.90 12.68
N LEU A 50 8.14 13.98 13.64
CA LEU A 50 8.16 12.54 13.37
C LEU A 50 7.00 12.12 12.46
N ILE A 51 5.82 12.72 12.63
CA ILE A 51 4.68 12.47 11.76
C ILE A 51 4.98 12.94 10.34
N VAL A 52 5.53 14.14 10.16
CA VAL A 52 5.94 14.65 8.84
C VAL A 52 6.93 13.69 8.17
N PHE A 53 7.90 13.17 8.93
CA PHE A 53 8.84 12.17 8.42
C PHE A 53 8.13 10.87 8.00
N ILE A 54 7.26 10.31 8.86
CA ILE A 54 6.57 9.04 8.59
C ILE A 54 5.66 9.16 7.37
N VAL A 55 4.91 10.25 7.26
CA VAL A 55 3.97 10.48 6.15
C VAL A 55 4.72 10.68 4.84
N SER A 56 5.71 11.59 4.81
CA SER A 56 6.51 11.83 3.61
C SER A 56 7.25 10.56 3.15
N MET A 57 7.78 9.77 4.09
CA MET A 57 8.35 8.44 3.80
C MET A 57 7.33 7.49 3.20
N ALA A 58 6.16 7.35 3.84
CA ALA A 58 5.12 6.42 3.42
C ALA A 58 4.58 6.75 2.03
N ILE A 59 4.26 8.03 1.76
CA ILE A 59 3.78 8.46 0.44
C ILE A 59 4.88 8.28 -0.61
N THR A 60 6.11 8.71 -0.34
CA THR A 60 7.24 8.55 -1.27
C THR A 60 7.48 7.08 -1.63
N HIS A 61 7.39 6.18 -0.66
CA HIS A 61 7.52 4.75 -0.88
C HIS A 61 6.50 4.23 -1.91
N THR A 62 5.23 4.64 -1.85
CA THR A 62 4.19 4.19 -2.79
C THR A 62 4.42 4.57 -4.26
N PHE A 63 5.32 5.51 -4.53
CA PHE A 63 5.73 5.88 -5.89
C PHE A 63 6.90 5.02 -6.40
N ILE A 64 7.73 4.52 -5.48
CA ILE A 64 9.06 3.99 -5.76
C ILE A 64 9.08 2.46 -5.67
N ASP A 65 8.25 1.86 -4.80
CA ASP A 65 8.12 0.41 -4.58
C ASP A 65 7.80 -0.40 -5.86
N PHE A 66 7.20 0.23 -6.87
CA PHE A 66 7.00 -0.38 -8.18
C PHE A 66 8.28 -0.58 -8.99
N ILE A 67 9.36 0.16 -8.71
CA ILE A 67 10.63 0.05 -9.43
C ILE A 67 11.28 -1.33 -9.22
N PRO A 68 11.62 -1.75 -7.99
CA PRO A 68 12.18 -3.09 -7.77
C PRO A 68 11.17 -4.18 -8.15
N SER A 69 9.88 -3.95 -7.89
CA SER A 69 8.81 -4.89 -8.25
C SER A 69 8.80 -5.22 -9.75
N ILE A 70 8.88 -4.19 -10.62
CA ILE A 70 8.82 -4.36 -12.07
C ILE A 70 10.18 -4.78 -12.65
N LEU A 71 11.30 -4.20 -12.18
CA LEU A 71 12.62 -4.42 -12.77
C LEU A 71 13.32 -5.67 -12.24
N LEU A 72 13.21 -5.92 -10.93
CA LEU A 72 13.89 -7.04 -10.25
C LEU A 72 12.95 -8.23 -10.04
N GLY A 73 11.64 -8.06 -10.24
CA GLY A 73 10.65 -9.10 -9.96
C GLY A 73 10.54 -9.41 -8.47
N CYS A 74 10.89 -8.46 -7.60
CA CYS A 74 10.84 -8.58 -6.15
C CYS A 74 9.82 -7.57 -5.61
N PRO A 75 8.51 -7.89 -5.68
CA PRO A 75 7.46 -7.01 -5.19
C PRO A 75 7.32 -7.04 -3.67
N ASP A 76 6.74 -5.97 -3.14
CA ASP A 76 6.10 -5.97 -1.83
C ASP A 76 4.64 -6.46 -1.93
N THR A 77 3.98 -6.68 -0.80
CA THR A 77 2.57 -7.15 -0.76
C THR A 77 1.62 -6.23 -1.55
N ASP A 78 1.92 -4.93 -1.58
CA ASP A 78 1.12 -3.92 -2.26
C ASP A 78 1.38 -3.87 -3.79
N THR A 79 2.55 -4.33 -4.24
CA THR A 79 2.96 -4.26 -5.66
C THR A 79 3.02 -5.61 -6.38
N GLU A 80 2.67 -6.72 -5.70
CA GLU A 80 2.74 -8.08 -6.24
C GLU A 80 1.97 -8.24 -7.56
N LEU A 81 0.78 -7.65 -7.65
CA LEU A 81 -0.06 -7.70 -8.84
C LEU A 81 0.53 -6.95 -10.04
N SER A 82 1.50 -6.05 -9.80
CA SER A 82 2.20 -5.33 -10.85
C SER A 82 3.20 -6.22 -11.59
N VAL A 83 3.70 -7.29 -10.97
CA VAL A 83 4.73 -8.15 -11.55
C VAL A 83 4.27 -8.75 -12.86
N LEU A 84 3.07 -9.33 -12.96
CA LEU A 84 2.66 -9.98 -14.21
C LEU A 84 2.50 -9.00 -15.41
N PRO A 85 1.76 -7.88 -15.31
CA PRO A 85 1.66 -6.91 -16.39
C PRO A 85 2.96 -6.11 -16.60
N GLY A 86 3.65 -5.72 -15.53
CA GLY A 86 4.92 -5.00 -15.55
C GLY A 86 6.04 -5.83 -16.16
N HIS A 87 6.20 -7.09 -15.75
CA HIS A 87 7.21 -8.00 -16.29
C HIS A 87 6.92 -8.37 -17.76
N LYS A 88 5.65 -8.40 -18.18
CA LYS A 88 5.30 -8.51 -19.61
C LYS A 88 5.78 -7.30 -20.42
N LEU A 89 5.76 -6.09 -19.85
CA LEU A 89 6.33 -4.90 -20.48
C LEU A 89 7.87 -4.88 -20.39
N LEU A 90 8.45 -5.31 -19.26
CA LEU A 90 9.90 -5.45 -19.07
C LEU A 90 10.52 -6.37 -20.14
N LYS A 91 9.90 -7.53 -20.38
CA LYS A 91 10.31 -8.49 -21.42
C LYS A 91 10.20 -7.94 -22.85
N LYS A 92 9.45 -6.87 -23.05
CA LYS A 92 9.35 -6.14 -24.33
C LYS A 92 10.32 -4.95 -24.41
N GLY A 93 11.16 -4.73 -23.40
CA GLY A 93 12.02 -3.54 -23.31
C GLY A 93 11.29 -2.27 -22.90
N LEU A 94 10.09 -2.38 -22.33
CA LEU A 94 9.19 -1.27 -21.95
C LEU A 94 8.98 -1.19 -20.43
N GLY A 95 9.92 -1.67 -19.62
CA GLY A 95 9.85 -1.60 -18.15
C GLY A 95 9.77 -0.17 -17.64
N TYR A 96 10.48 0.77 -18.28
CA TYR A 96 10.38 2.20 -17.96
C TYR A 96 8.94 2.73 -18.13
N GLU A 97 8.27 2.38 -19.24
CA GLU A 97 6.86 2.76 -19.44
C GLU A 97 5.96 2.19 -18.34
N ALA A 98 6.23 0.96 -17.89
CA ALA A 98 5.46 0.33 -16.83
C ALA A 98 5.56 1.11 -15.51
N ILE A 99 6.77 1.54 -15.14
CA ILE A 99 7.03 2.39 -13.96
C ILE A 99 6.34 3.75 -14.11
N ILE A 100 6.48 4.41 -15.26
CA ILE A 100 5.85 5.73 -15.46
C ILE A 100 4.33 5.65 -15.37
N LEU A 101 3.71 4.56 -15.81
CA LEU A 101 2.27 4.35 -15.67
C LEU A 101 1.83 4.24 -14.21
N THR A 102 2.57 3.52 -13.37
CA THR A 102 2.25 3.46 -11.93
C THR A 102 2.42 4.82 -11.28
N CYS A 103 3.51 5.54 -11.59
CA CYS A 103 3.72 6.91 -11.09
C CYS A 103 2.61 7.89 -11.53
N TYR A 104 2.08 7.78 -12.75
CA TYR A 104 0.93 8.60 -13.17
C TYR A 104 -0.32 8.30 -12.33
N GLY A 105 -0.54 7.03 -11.98
CA GLY A 105 -1.60 6.62 -11.07
C GLY A 105 -1.43 7.25 -9.68
N SER A 106 -0.25 7.08 -9.08
CA SER A 106 0.09 7.62 -7.77
C SER A 106 -0.01 9.15 -7.71
N LEU A 107 0.47 9.85 -8.75
CA LEU A 107 0.37 11.31 -8.83
C LEU A 107 -1.09 11.79 -8.89
N ALA A 108 -1.90 11.16 -9.74
CA ALA A 108 -3.32 11.49 -9.80
C ALA A 108 -4.06 11.16 -8.50
N ALA A 109 -3.65 10.08 -7.81
CA ALA A 109 -4.20 9.70 -6.52
C ALA A 109 -4.00 10.75 -5.43
N ILE A 110 -2.90 11.52 -5.43
CA ILE A 110 -2.70 12.62 -4.47
C ILE A 110 -3.82 13.67 -4.62
N PHE A 111 -4.08 14.14 -5.84
CA PHE A 111 -5.13 15.12 -6.09
C PHE A 111 -6.52 14.58 -5.78
N ILE A 112 -6.77 13.32 -6.14
CA ILE A 112 -8.01 12.62 -5.82
C ILE A 112 -8.19 12.54 -4.30
N LEU A 113 -7.17 12.11 -3.56
CA LEU A 113 -7.19 11.98 -2.10
C LEU A 113 -7.55 13.32 -1.45
N ILE A 114 -6.89 14.41 -1.85
CA ILE A 114 -7.18 15.75 -1.32
C ILE A 114 -8.66 16.10 -1.58
N LEU A 115 -9.14 15.91 -2.82
CA LEU A 115 -10.52 16.22 -3.21
C LEU A 115 -11.56 15.42 -2.43
N ILE A 116 -11.31 14.12 -2.20
CA ILE A 116 -12.30 13.22 -1.58
C ILE A 116 -12.07 13.01 -0.08
N SER A 117 -11.00 13.55 0.50
CA SER A 117 -10.65 13.39 1.92
C SER A 117 -11.77 13.90 2.82
N PHE A 118 -12.19 15.15 2.62
CA PHE A 118 -13.24 15.81 3.40
C PHE A 118 -14.60 15.09 3.32
N PRO A 119 -15.17 14.79 2.13
CA PRO A 119 -16.43 14.05 2.08
C PRO A 119 -16.29 12.64 2.69
N SER A 120 -15.13 11.99 2.54
CA SER A 120 -14.90 10.68 3.15
C SER A 120 -14.92 10.75 4.67
N VAL A 121 -14.30 11.76 5.28
CA VAL A 121 -14.35 11.99 6.74
C VAL A 121 -15.79 12.07 7.23
N LEU A 122 -16.62 12.89 6.57
CA LEU A 122 -18.02 13.09 6.94
C LEU A 122 -18.89 11.83 6.79
N ILE A 123 -18.69 11.07 5.71
CA ILE A 123 -19.45 9.86 5.44
C ILE A 123 -19.07 8.78 6.45
N VAL A 124 -17.77 8.56 6.65
CA VAL A 124 -17.27 7.47 7.51
C VAL A 124 -17.61 7.71 8.96
N SER A 125 -17.44 8.94 9.47
CA SER A 125 -17.74 9.25 10.86
C SER A 125 -19.22 9.01 11.22
N LYS A 126 -20.13 9.15 10.25
CA LYS A 126 -21.57 8.92 10.46
C LYS A 126 -22.00 7.48 10.24
N THR A 127 -21.34 6.75 9.35
CA THR A 127 -21.80 5.43 8.88
C THR A 127 -21.04 4.26 9.49
N TYR A 128 -19.84 4.48 10.02
CA TYR A 128 -18.98 3.39 10.46
C TYR A 128 -19.60 2.53 11.56
N ASP A 129 -20.26 3.13 12.56
CA ASP A 129 -20.87 2.35 13.65
C ASP A 129 -22.00 1.43 13.16
N SER A 130 -22.79 1.89 12.18
CA SER A 130 -23.80 1.06 11.53
C SER A 130 -23.19 -0.05 10.67
N ILE A 131 -22.07 0.23 10.01
CA ILE A 131 -21.39 -0.72 9.12
C ILE A 131 -20.53 -1.71 9.91
N ARG A 132 -20.07 -1.38 11.12
CA ARG A 132 -19.11 -2.17 11.89
C ARG A 132 -19.58 -3.61 12.11
N ASN A 133 -20.87 -3.80 12.41
CA ASN A 133 -21.45 -5.13 12.61
C ASN A 133 -21.59 -5.92 11.30
N LEU A 134 -21.58 -5.24 10.16
CA LEU A 134 -21.65 -5.82 8.82
C LEU A 134 -20.27 -6.18 8.25
N ILE A 135 -19.17 -5.69 8.84
CA ILE A 135 -17.80 -5.92 8.34
C ILE A 135 -17.49 -7.40 8.09
N PRO A 136 -17.80 -8.36 8.99
CA PRO A 136 -17.51 -9.78 8.73
C PRO A 136 -18.20 -10.30 7.46
N TYR A 137 -19.45 -9.90 7.23
CA TYR A 137 -20.21 -10.28 6.05
C TYR A 137 -19.63 -9.66 4.78
N PHE A 138 -19.17 -8.41 4.84
CA PHE A 138 -18.45 -7.78 3.73
C PHE A 138 -17.15 -8.52 3.41
N LEU A 139 -16.38 -8.94 4.40
CA LEU A 139 -15.14 -9.70 4.17
C LEU A 139 -15.40 -11.07 3.55
N ILE A 140 -16.47 -11.77 3.99
CA ILE A 140 -16.90 -13.03 3.39
C ILE A 140 -17.31 -12.79 1.93
N LEU A 141 -18.12 -11.75 1.66
CA LEU A 141 -18.54 -11.40 0.31
C LEU A 141 -17.33 -11.10 -0.59
N VAL A 142 -16.41 -10.25 -0.15
CA VAL A 142 -15.19 -9.94 -0.91
C VAL A 142 -14.37 -11.20 -1.16
N SER A 143 -14.14 -12.03 -0.15
CA SER A 143 -13.40 -13.28 -0.28
C SER A 143 -14.06 -14.23 -1.29
N LEU A 144 -15.38 -14.41 -1.20
CA LEU A 144 -16.14 -15.22 -2.16
C LEU A 144 -16.05 -14.66 -3.58
N THR A 145 -16.19 -13.35 -3.75
CA THR A 145 -16.08 -12.72 -5.08
C THR A 145 -14.70 -12.95 -5.69
N LEU A 146 -13.62 -12.77 -4.92
CA LEU A 146 -12.25 -13.01 -5.37
C LEU A 146 -12.05 -14.49 -5.79
N ILE A 147 -12.54 -15.44 -5.00
CA ILE A 147 -12.45 -16.88 -5.33
C ILE A 147 -13.26 -17.24 -6.58
N LEU A 148 -14.47 -16.68 -6.72
CA LEU A 148 -15.35 -16.97 -7.85
C LEU A 148 -14.85 -16.37 -9.18
N MET A 149 -14.12 -15.26 -9.10
CA MET A 149 -13.46 -14.62 -10.25
C MET A 149 -12.29 -15.43 -10.78
N GLU A 150 -11.68 -16.29 -9.96
CA GLU A 150 -10.55 -17.11 -10.39
C GLU A 150 -10.97 -18.22 -11.35
N LYS A 151 -10.12 -18.48 -12.36
CA LYS A 151 -10.37 -19.55 -13.33
C LYS A 151 -10.36 -20.93 -12.67
N LYS A 152 -9.48 -21.13 -11.70
CA LYS A 152 -9.33 -22.38 -10.94
C LYS A 152 -9.92 -22.22 -9.54
N ARG A 153 -11.24 -22.10 -9.45
CA ARG A 153 -11.97 -21.81 -8.20
C ARG A 153 -11.62 -22.74 -7.04
N LEU A 154 -11.50 -24.04 -7.29
CA LEU A 154 -11.13 -25.02 -6.25
C LEU A 154 -9.70 -24.81 -5.74
N SER A 155 -8.74 -24.52 -6.64
CA SER A 155 -7.37 -24.21 -6.24
C SER A 155 -7.30 -22.89 -5.47
N ALA A 156 -8.07 -21.87 -5.89
CA ALA A 156 -8.15 -20.59 -5.19
C ALA A 156 -8.74 -20.75 -3.78
N LEU A 157 -9.83 -21.52 -3.65
CA LEU A 157 -10.43 -21.86 -2.35
C LEU A 157 -9.43 -22.63 -1.46
N PHE A 158 -8.73 -23.60 -2.02
CA PHE A 158 -7.73 -24.38 -1.28
C PHE A 158 -6.58 -23.49 -0.78
N VAL A 159 -6.04 -22.61 -1.61
CA VAL A 159 -5.00 -21.65 -1.22
C VAL A 159 -5.53 -20.67 -0.18
N PHE A 160 -6.76 -20.17 -0.33
CA PHE A 160 -7.40 -19.30 0.65
C PHE A 160 -7.54 -19.97 2.03
N LEU A 161 -7.99 -21.22 2.07
CA LEU A 161 -8.10 -21.98 3.32
C LEU A 161 -6.73 -22.25 3.94
N LEU A 162 -5.75 -22.66 3.15
CA LEU A 162 -4.38 -22.91 3.64
C LEU A 162 -3.73 -21.65 4.22
N THR A 163 -3.83 -20.52 3.51
CA THR A 163 -3.27 -19.25 3.98
C THR A 163 -4.02 -18.72 5.20
N GLY A 164 -5.34 -18.91 5.27
CA GLY A 164 -6.14 -18.60 6.44
C GLY A 164 -5.76 -19.44 7.67
N LEU A 165 -5.60 -20.75 7.50
CA LEU A 165 -5.13 -21.65 8.57
C LEU A 165 -3.73 -21.27 9.04
N LEU A 166 -2.81 -21.01 8.10
CA LEU A 166 -1.45 -20.56 8.43
C LEU A 166 -1.47 -19.26 9.24
N GLY A 167 -2.24 -18.27 8.81
CA GLY A 167 -2.40 -17.01 9.53
C GLY A 167 -2.97 -17.20 10.93
N TRP A 168 -4.01 -18.03 11.07
CA TRP A 168 -4.60 -18.36 12.37
C TRP A 168 -3.61 -19.06 13.29
N SER A 169 -2.87 -20.06 12.79
CA SER A 169 -1.84 -20.75 13.57
C SER A 169 -0.73 -19.81 14.02
N VAL A 170 -0.21 -18.98 13.11
CA VAL A 170 0.91 -18.07 13.38
C VAL A 170 0.52 -16.98 14.38
N LEU A 171 -0.71 -16.44 14.30
CA LEU A 171 -1.20 -15.43 15.25
C LEU A 171 -1.47 -16.00 16.65
N ASN A 172 -1.70 -17.30 16.79
CA ASN A 172 -1.88 -17.98 18.08
C ASN A 172 -0.55 -18.46 18.71
N LEU A 173 0.59 -18.17 18.09
CA LEU A 173 1.91 -18.46 18.67
C LEU A 173 2.29 -17.41 19.70
N HIS A 174 2.00 -17.68 20.97
CA HIS A 174 2.31 -16.79 22.10
C HIS A 174 3.81 -16.56 22.33
N SER A 175 4.68 -17.42 21.78
CA SER A 175 6.13 -17.36 22.01
C SER A 175 6.88 -16.34 21.14
N ILE A 176 6.22 -15.71 20.16
CA ILE A 176 6.85 -14.80 19.18
C ILE A 176 6.17 -13.43 19.24
N ASN A 177 6.89 -12.40 19.64
CA ASN A 177 6.32 -11.05 19.83
C ASN A 177 5.90 -10.33 18.53
N GLN A 178 6.29 -10.82 17.35
CA GLN A 178 5.92 -10.27 16.04
C GLN A 178 5.93 -11.35 14.94
N PRO A 179 4.97 -12.28 14.94
CA PRO A 179 5.05 -13.48 14.12
C PRO A 179 4.79 -13.22 12.62
N LEU A 180 4.20 -12.06 12.28
CA LEU A 180 3.91 -11.66 10.90
C LEU A 180 5.17 -11.29 10.10
N LEU A 181 6.19 -10.70 10.73
CA LEU A 181 7.41 -10.29 10.03
C LEU A 181 8.16 -11.48 9.39
N PRO A 182 8.54 -12.55 10.13
CA PRO A 182 9.19 -13.71 9.54
C PRO A 182 8.27 -14.47 8.55
N LEU A 183 6.95 -14.48 8.80
CA LEU A 183 5.99 -15.12 7.90
C LEU A 183 5.94 -14.42 6.53
N LEU A 184 5.72 -13.10 6.52
CA LEU A 184 5.58 -12.32 5.29
C LEU A 184 6.90 -12.25 4.51
N THR A 185 8.03 -12.11 5.20
CA THR A 185 9.36 -12.11 4.57
C THR A 185 9.65 -13.45 3.89
N GLY A 186 9.28 -14.59 4.51
CA GLY A 186 9.41 -15.91 3.89
C GLY A 186 8.48 -16.12 2.70
N LEU A 187 7.19 -15.77 2.85
CA LEU A 187 6.17 -16.00 1.82
C LEU A 187 6.33 -15.11 0.59
N PHE A 188 6.68 -13.84 0.75
CA PHE A 188 6.76 -12.87 -0.36
C PHE A 188 8.20 -12.61 -0.80
N GLY A 189 9.10 -12.29 0.14
CA GLY A 189 10.49 -11.98 -0.17
C GLY A 189 11.28 -13.21 -0.62
N GLY A 190 11.34 -14.23 0.25
CA GLY A 190 12.14 -15.43 0.00
C GLY A 190 11.68 -16.23 -1.22
N SER A 191 10.37 -16.47 -1.36
CA SER A 191 9.82 -17.26 -2.47
C SER A 191 10.12 -16.65 -3.85
N MET A 192 10.00 -15.31 -3.98
CA MET A 192 10.23 -14.60 -5.23
C MET A 192 11.71 -14.56 -5.60
N LEU A 193 12.61 -14.42 -4.61
CA LEU A 193 14.05 -14.51 -4.83
C LEU A 193 14.45 -15.91 -5.31
N ILE A 194 13.92 -16.97 -4.68
CA ILE A 194 14.17 -18.35 -5.11
C ILE A 194 13.69 -18.57 -6.56
N LEU A 195 12.49 -18.09 -6.90
CA LEU A 195 11.93 -18.22 -8.24
C LEU A 195 12.77 -17.47 -9.29
N SER A 196 13.25 -16.28 -8.94
CA SER A 196 14.07 -15.43 -9.81
C SER A 196 15.44 -16.06 -10.10
N ILE A 197 16.08 -16.63 -9.07
CA ILE A 197 17.35 -17.37 -9.21
C ILE A 197 17.14 -18.59 -10.13
N LYS A 198 16.06 -19.35 -9.93
CA LYS A 198 15.77 -20.56 -10.72
C LYS A 198 15.53 -20.27 -12.20
N ASN A 199 14.86 -19.17 -12.53
CA ASN A 199 14.38 -18.90 -13.89
C ASN A 199 15.39 -18.18 -14.81
N LYS A 200 16.61 -17.84 -14.35
CA LYS A 200 17.71 -17.21 -15.14
C LYS A 200 17.20 -16.21 -16.20
N ILE A 201 16.41 -15.23 -15.76
CA ILE A 201 15.70 -14.33 -16.65
C ILE A 201 16.70 -13.39 -17.34
N LYS A 202 16.74 -13.38 -18.68
CA LYS A 202 17.48 -12.37 -19.45
C LYS A 202 16.58 -11.15 -19.68
N ILE A 203 16.96 -10.02 -19.10
CA ILE A 203 16.25 -8.74 -19.28
C ILE A 203 16.81 -8.05 -20.54
N PRO A 204 15.99 -7.74 -21.55
CA PRO A 204 16.45 -7.03 -22.73
C PRO A 204 16.79 -5.57 -22.41
N LYS A 205 17.53 -4.89 -23.30
CA LYS A 205 17.81 -3.46 -23.17
C LYS A 205 16.49 -2.67 -23.12
N GLN A 206 16.35 -1.83 -22.09
CA GLN A 206 15.15 -1.04 -21.86
C GLN A 206 15.16 0.23 -22.72
N LYS A 207 13.99 0.62 -23.22
CA LYS A 207 13.77 1.86 -23.97
C LYS A 207 13.12 2.88 -23.04
N ILE A 208 13.65 4.10 -23.04
CA ILE A 208 13.08 5.23 -22.31
C ILE A 208 12.09 5.93 -23.25
N THR A 209 10.82 5.60 -23.10
CA THR A 209 9.72 6.15 -23.90
C THR A 209 8.59 6.61 -22.99
N LYS A 210 7.89 7.68 -23.40
CA LYS A 210 6.71 8.16 -22.66
C LYS A 210 5.51 7.27 -22.99
N PRO A 211 4.85 6.65 -22.01
CA PRO A 211 3.69 5.82 -22.28
C PRO A 211 2.48 6.68 -22.67
N LYS A 212 1.73 6.24 -23.69
CA LYS A 212 0.37 6.72 -23.92
C LYS A 212 -0.56 5.97 -22.98
N ALA A 213 -1.26 6.69 -22.10
CA ALA A 213 -2.08 6.10 -21.05
C ALA A 213 -3.49 6.71 -21.04
N LYS A 214 -4.51 5.85 -20.96
CA LYS A 214 -5.88 6.28 -20.64
C LYS A 214 -6.01 6.30 -19.13
N LEU A 215 -5.96 7.49 -18.52
CA LEU A 215 -5.97 7.62 -17.06
C LEU A 215 -7.38 7.56 -16.45
N LYS A 216 -8.38 8.10 -17.16
CA LYS A 216 -9.73 8.31 -16.60
C LYS A 216 -10.39 7.03 -16.04
N ILE A 217 -10.43 5.98 -16.84
CA ILE A 217 -11.11 4.73 -16.49
C ILE A 217 -10.41 4.01 -15.32
N PRO A 218 -9.08 3.79 -15.34
CA PRO A 218 -8.35 3.29 -14.17
C PRO A 218 -8.58 4.10 -12.89
N LEU A 219 -8.52 5.44 -12.98
CA LEU A 219 -8.67 6.30 -11.81
C LEU A 219 -10.09 6.23 -11.22
N LEU A 220 -11.13 6.11 -12.04
CA LEU A 220 -12.49 5.87 -11.56
C LEU A 220 -12.61 4.56 -10.77
N GLY A 221 -11.96 3.50 -11.23
CA GLY A 221 -11.88 2.24 -10.48
C GLY A 221 -11.19 2.42 -9.12
N ALA A 222 -10.09 3.18 -9.08
CA ALA A 222 -9.34 3.46 -7.85
C ALA A 222 -10.17 4.28 -6.84
N ILE A 223 -10.86 5.32 -7.32
CA ILE A 223 -11.70 6.23 -6.50
C ILE A 223 -12.77 5.44 -5.73
N ILE A 224 -13.35 4.40 -6.35
CA ILE A 224 -14.41 3.61 -5.72
C ILE A 224 -13.80 2.53 -4.82
N ALA A 225 -12.82 1.78 -5.31
CA ALA A 225 -12.33 0.60 -4.61
C ALA A 225 -11.41 0.93 -3.43
N ALA A 226 -10.56 1.95 -3.54
CA ALA A 226 -9.56 2.26 -2.52
C ALA A 226 -10.18 2.69 -1.18
N PRO A 227 -11.17 3.61 -1.11
CA PRO A 227 -11.80 3.95 0.16
C PRO A 227 -12.43 2.72 0.83
N ILE A 228 -13.20 1.92 0.07
CA ILE A 228 -13.87 0.71 0.58
C ILE A 228 -12.86 -0.25 1.22
N CYS A 229 -11.76 -0.52 0.52
CA CYS A 229 -10.72 -1.42 1.03
C CYS A 229 -9.97 -0.83 2.22
N SER A 230 -9.76 0.49 2.24
CA SER A 230 -9.02 1.16 3.31
C SER A 230 -9.75 1.14 4.65
N PHE A 231 -11.08 1.22 4.65
CA PHE A 231 -11.86 1.20 5.89
C PHE A 231 -12.11 -0.23 6.42
N LEU A 232 -12.01 -1.25 5.57
CA LEU A 232 -12.23 -2.65 5.94
C LEU A 232 -10.93 -3.31 6.45
N PRO A 233 -10.97 -4.08 7.55
CA PRO A 233 -9.80 -4.81 8.03
C PRO A 233 -9.38 -5.90 7.04
N GLY A 234 -8.08 -6.04 6.80
CA GLY A 234 -7.52 -7.14 6.01
C GLY A 234 -7.58 -6.96 4.49
N LEU A 235 -8.10 -5.83 3.99
CA LEU A 235 -8.03 -5.46 2.57
C LEU A 235 -6.95 -4.39 2.37
N GLY A 236 -6.11 -4.58 1.34
CA GLY A 236 -5.03 -3.66 0.98
C GLY A 236 -5.15 -3.12 -0.43
N SER A 237 -4.07 -2.52 -0.92
CA SER A 237 -3.98 -1.92 -2.26
C SER A 237 -4.17 -2.94 -3.38
N GLY A 238 -3.66 -4.18 -3.21
CA GLY A 238 -3.82 -5.25 -4.17
C GLY A 238 -5.29 -5.64 -4.37
N GLN A 239 -6.05 -5.82 -3.29
CA GLN A 239 -7.48 -6.12 -3.34
C GLN A 239 -8.26 -4.94 -3.94
N ALA A 240 -7.90 -3.71 -3.56
CA ALA A 240 -8.47 -2.50 -4.17
C ALA A 240 -8.23 -2.46 -5.69
N ALA A 241 -7.05 -2.85 -6.18
CA ALA A 241 -6.75 -2.92 -7.60
C ALA A 241 -7.56 -4.00 -8.32
N VAL A 242 -7.73 -5.19 -7.71
CA VAL A 242 -8.57 -6.25 -8.31
C VAL A 242 -10.02 -5.80 -8.40
N ILE A 243 -10.60 -5.30 -7.30
CA ILE A 243 -11.98 -4.81 -7.25
C ILE A 243 -12.16 -3.64 -8.21
N GLY A 244 -11.27 -2.65 -8.18
CA GLY A 244 -11.29 -1.50 -9.07
C GLY A 244 -11.23 -1.92 -10.54
N ASN A 245 -10.51 -2.98 -10.87
CA ASN A 245 -10.43 -3.50 -12.23
C ASN A 245 -11.70 -4.24 -12.66
N THR A 246 -12.49 -4.81 -11.75
CA THR A 246 -13.80 -5.38 -12.12
C THR A 246 -14.78 -4.32 -12.57
N ILE A 247 -14.73 -3.15 -11.92
CA ILE A 247 -15.55 -1.98 -12.22
C ILE A 247 -15.06 -1.31 -13.51
N ALA A 248 -13.76 -1.01 -13.57
CA ALA A 248 -13.16 -0.21 -14.64
C ALA A 248 -12.82 -1.01 -15.92
N ARG A 249 -12.64 -2.34 -15.82
CA ARG A 249 -12.25 -3.23 -16.93
C ARG A 249 -11.06 -2.71 -17.73
N THR A 250 -9.96 -2.45 -17.03
CA THR A 250 -8.77 -1.81 -17.63
C THR A 250 -7.95 -2.79 -18.46
N ASP A 251 -7.24 -2.25 -19.47
CA ASP A 251 -6.22 -3.00 -20.19
C ASP A 251 -4.92 -3.09 -19.36
N LYS A 252 -3.90 -3.81 -19.85
CA LYS A 252 -2.66 -4.04 -19.08
C LYS A 252 -1.96 -2.73 -18.65
N LYS A 253 -1.96 -1.71 -19.50
CA LYS A 253 -1.35 -0.41 -19.17
C LYS A 253 -2.23 0.37 -18.19
N GLY A 254 -3.54 0.38 -18.40
CA GLY A 254 -4.50 0.97 -17.46
C GLY A 254 -4.46 0.31 -16.08
N PHE A 255 -4.24 -1.01 -16.01
CA PHE A 255 -4.12 -1.72 -14.74
C PHE A 255 -2.90 -1.29 -13.92
N LEU A 256 -1.79 -0.91 -14.57
CA LEU A 256 -0.63 -0.33 -13.87
C LEU A 256 -0.95 1.07 -13.31
N VAL A 257 -1.70 1.89 -14.05
CA VAL A 257 -2.21 3.17 -13.53
C VAL A 257 -3.13 2.95 -12.34
N LEU A 258 -4.04 1.98 -12.43
CA LEU A 258 -4.93 1.60 -11.35
C LEU A 258 -4.15 1.18 -10.11
N LEU A 259 -3.14 0.31 -10.26
CA LEU A 259 -2.29 -0.15 -9.15
C LEU A 259 -1.59 1.00 -8.43
N GLY A 260 -0.93 1.89 -9.18
CA GLY A 260 -0.28 3.07 -8.59
C GLY A 260 -1.27 3.96 -7.85
N ALA A 261 -2.45 4.20 -8.44
CA ALA A 261 -3.49 5.00 -7.81
C ALA A 261 -4.04 4.35 -6.53
N THR A 262 -4.33 3.04 -6.56
CA THR A 262 -4.85 2.32 -5.39
C THR A 262 -3.82 2.23 -4.27
N ASN A 263 -2.53 2.08 -4.58
CA ASN A 263 -1.47 2.04 -3.56
C ASN A 263 -1.41 3.35 -2.77
N THR A 264 -1.32 4.47 -3.48
CA THR A 264 -1.26 5.81 -2.85
C THR A 264 -2.58 6.18 -2.16
N LEU A 265 -3.73 5.88 -2.76
CA LEU A 265 -5.03 6.14 -2.12
C LEU A 265 -5.20 5.33 -0.84
N VAL A 266 -4.89 4.02 -0.85
CA VAL A 266 -5.02 3.18 0.35
C VAL A 266 -4.09 3.67 1.46
N MET A 267 -2.87 4.08 1.12
CA MET A 267 -1.95 4.67 2.08
C MET A 267 -2.54 5.95 2.71
N GLY A 268 -3.01 6.89 1.89
CA GLY A 268 -3.61 8.14 2.38
C GLY A 268 -4.90 7.93 3.19
N PHE A 269 -5.80 7.06 2.72
CA PHE A 269 -7.02 6.70 3.44
C PHE A 269 -6.77 5.96 4.74
N SER A 270 -5.62 5.32 4.91
CA SER A 270 -5.24 4.74 6.20
C SER A 270 -5.06 5.80 7.29
N PHE A 271 -4.56 6.99 6.93
CA PHE A 271 -4.44 8.12 7.86
C PHE A 271 -5.81 8.75 8.14
N ILE A 272 -6.68 8.84 7.12
CA ILE A 272 -8.07 9.26 7.31
C ILE A 272 -8.79 8.28 8.25
N SER A 273 -8.62 6.97 8.07
CA SER A 273 -9.18 5.94 8.94
C SER A 273 -8.68 6.07 10.37
N LEU A 274 -7.39 6.34 10.56
CA LEU A 274 -6.82 6.58 11.88
C LEU A 274 -7.48 7.78 12.56
N TYR A 275 -7.78 8.85 11.81
CA TYR A 275 -8.48 10.01 12.34
C TYR A 275 -9.96 9.75 12.63
N THR A 276 -10.70 9.15 11.69
CA THR A 276 -12.17 9.04 11.79
C THR A 276 -12.65 7.96 12.73
N ILE A 277 -11.94 6.82 12.79
CA ILE A 277 -12.41 5.61 13.49
C ILE A 277 -11.38 5.06 14.49
N SER A 278 -10.27 5.78 14.72
CA SER A 278 -9.17 5.36 15.60
C SER A 278 -8.69 3.93 15.29
N LYS A 279 -8.68 3.54 14.01
CA LYS A 279 -8.17 2.24 13.55
C LYS A 279 -6.99 2.43 12.62
N THR A 280 -5.94 1.69 12.92
CA THR A 280 -4.75 1.60 12.09
C THR A 280 -4.94 0.56 11.00
N ARG A 281 -4.61 0.90 9.76
CA ARG A 281 -4.77 0.03 8.59
C ARG A 281 -3.45 -0.31 7.89
N THR A 282 -2.40 0.43 8.22
CA THR A 282 -1.04 0.30 7.67
C THR A 282 -0.04 0.46 8.81
N GLY A 283 1.19 -0.04 8.64
CA GLY A 283 2.22 0.09 9.67
C GLY A 283 2.66 1.55 9.89
N ALA A 284 2.64 2.39 8.86
CA ALA A 284 2.86 3.83 9.04
C ALA A 284 1.78 4.49 9.91
N ALA A 285 0.50 4.13 9.73
CA ALA A 285 -0.57 4.59 10.61
C ALA A 285 -0.41 4.05 12.04
N VAL A 286 0.05 2.80 12.22
CA VAL A 286 0.40 2.26 13.55
C VAL A 286 1.49 3.09 14.22
N ALA A 287 2.56 3.43 13.49
CA ALA A 287 3.65 4.24 14.02
C ALA A 287 3.18 5.63 14.48
N ILE A 288 2.36 6.30 13.67
CA ILE A 288 1.75 7.60 14.06
C ILE A 288 0.89 7.45 15.32
N HIS A 289 0.03 6.42 15.36
CA HIS A 289 -0.84 6.17 16.51
C HIS A 289 -0.05 5.92 17.81
N GLN A 290 1.09 5.22 17.73
CA GLN A 290 1.93 4.97 18.89
C GLN A 290 2.66 6.22 19.40
N ILE A 291 2.90 7.21 18.53
CA ILE A 291 3.61 8.45 18.90
C ILE A 291 2.67 9.48 19.53
N ILE A 292 1.46 9.65 18.99
CA ILE A 292 0.53 10.73 19.43
C ILE A 292 -0.84 10.24 19.90
N GLY A 293 -1.15 8.95 19.77
CA GLY A 293 -2.49 8.43 20.06
C GLY A 293 -3.50 8.79 18.96
N ASN A 294 -4.62 9.39 19.37
CA ASN A 294 -5.69 9.78 18.44
C ASN A 294 -5.31 11.05 17.67
N LEU A 295 -5.64 11.08 16.38
CA LEU A 295 -5.37 12.23 15.52
C LEU A 295 -6.36 13.36 15.78
N GLU A 296 -5.83 14.57 15.97
CA GLU A 296 -6.62 15.80 15.91
C GLU A 296 -6.77 16.29 14.46
N VAL A 297 -7.78 17.14 14.21
CA VAL A 297 -8.05 17.74 12.89
C VAL A 297 -6.83 18.46 12.33
N ASN A 298 -6.12 19.22 13.17
CA ASN A 298 -4.94 19.99 12.76
C ASN A 298 -3.82 19.08 12.24
N ILE A 299 -3.65 17.91 12.87
CA ILE A 299 -2.67 16.92 12.46
C ILE A 299 -3.12 16.25 11.16
N LEU A 300 -4.41 15.92 11.00
CA LEU A 300 -4.92 15.41 9.72
C LEU A 300 -4.68 16.40 8.57
N ILE A 301 -4.95 17.69 8.78
CA ILE A 301 -4.70 18.74 7.77
C ILE A 301 -3.21 18.78 7.42
N LEU A 302 -2.32 18.70 8.42
CA LEU A 302 -0.89 18.61 8.19
C LEU A 302 -0.52 17.36 7.37
N ILE A 303 -1.07 16.19 7.71
CA ILE A 303 -0.84 14.93 6.97
C ILE A 303 -1.28 15.06 5.51
N LEU A 304 -2.42 15.71 5.24
CA LEU A 304 -2.92 15.92 3.87
C LEU A 304 -2.10 16.95 3.08
N PHE A 305 -1.40 17.85 3.78
CA PHE A 305 -0.53 18.84 3.16
C PHE A 305 0.87 18.30 2.83
N VAL A 306 1.39 17.39 3.66
CA VAL A 306 2.70 16.71 3.49
C VAL A 306 2.65 15.69 2.36
#